data_AF-A0A2H9SLL2-F1
#
_entry.id   AF-A0A2H9SLL2-F1
#
_cell.length_a   1.000
_cell.length_b   1.000
_cell.length_c   1.000
_cell.angle_alpha   90.00
_cell.angle_beta   90.00
_cell.angle_gamma   90.00
#
_symmetry.space_group_name_H-M   'P 1'
#
loop_
_entity.id
_entity.type
_entity.pdbx_description
1 polymer ?
#
loop_
_entity_poly.entity_id
_entity_poly.type
_entity_poly.pdbx_seq_one_letter_code
_entity_poly.pdbx_strand_id
1 'polypeptide(L)'
;MGSDICVGTDHHSAVSMRTEVYFGGNFIPQSVRRCILTKPFFDRNMIDTTLTIDEENFKIFLKYSGTIESLNQRTFIDVLEEFSYLAEEWKLFIDEHDKNDLVYTRVK
;
A
#
# COMPACT_ATOMS: atom_id res chain seq x y z
N MET A 1 4.93 2.72 14.53
CA MET A 1 3.49 2.85 14.84
C MET A 1 2.79 1.84 13.96
N GLY A 2 2.00 0.93 14.54
CA GLY A 2 1.35 -0.14 13.79
C GLY A 2 0.34 0.45 12.80
N SER A 3 0.46 0.06 11.54
CA SER A 3 -0.54 0.37 10.52
C SER A 3 -1.76 -0.49 10.78
N ASP A 4 -2.95 0.10 10.94
CA ASP A 4 -4.16 -0.70 11.01
C ASP A 4 -4.37 -1.40 9.66
N ILE A 5 -4.35 -2.73 9.67
CA ILE A 5 -4.69 -3.55 8.51
C ILE A 5 -6.16 -3.95 8.66
N CYS A 6 -6.98 -3.46 7.74
CA CYS A 6 -8.38 -3.86 7.66
C CYS A 6 -8.46 -5.19 6.89
N VAL A 7 -8.91 -6.23 7.56
CA VAL A 7 -9.20 -7.54 6.94
C VAL A 7 -10.72 -7.66 6.76
N GLY A 8 -11.15 -7.92 5.53
CA GLY A 8 -12.55 -8.12 5.17
C GLY A 8 -12.76 -9.46 4.48
N THR A 9 -13.96 -10.01 4.62
CA THR A 9 -14.43 -11.17 3.83
C THR A 9 -15.68 -10.76 3.07
N ASP A 10 -15.83 -11.27 1.85
CA ASP A 10 -17.01 -11.02 1.03
C ASP A 10 -17.89 -12.28 0.89
N HIS A 11 -19.04 -12.11 0.26
CA HIS A 11 -19.98 -13.20 -0.01
C HIS A 11 -19.47 -14.23 -1.05
N HIS A 12 -18.36 -13.95 -1.73
CA HIS A 12 -17.76 -14.80 -2.74
C HIS A 12 -16.58 -15.63 -2.21
N SER A 13 -16.48 -15.76 -0.88
CA SER A 13 -15.37 -16.46 -0.25
C SER A 13 -14.00 -15.86 -0.62
N ALA A 14 -13.94 -14.54 -0.80
CA ALA A 14 -12.68 -13.82 -0.94
C ALA A 14 -12.27 -13.16 0.38
N VAL A 15 -10.97 -13.19 0.67
CA VAL A 15 -10.35 -12.35 1.68
C VAL A 15 -9.81 -11.11 1.00
N SER A 16 -9.98 -9.98 1.68
CA SER A 16 -9.40 -8.71 1.28
C SER A 16 -8.60 -8.14 2.44
N MET A 17 -7.44 -7.58 2.15
CA MET A 17 -6.67 -6.80 3.10
C MET A 17 -6.48 -5.41 2.52
N ARG A 18 -6.64 -4.38 3.35
CA ARG A 18 -6.44 -3.00 2.97
C ARG A 18 -5.73 -2.25 4.08
N THR A 19 -4.74 -1.44 3.72
CA THR A 19 -4.12 -0.51 4.67
C THR A 19 -3.74 0.79 3.98
N GLU A 20 -3.72 1.88 4.74
CA GLU A 20 -3.26 3.19 4.27
C GLU A 20 -1.73 3.22 4.27
N VAL A 21 -1.14 3.53 3.12
CA VAL A 21 0.31 3.65 2.92
C VAL A 21 0.76 5.09 2.72
N TYR A 22 -0.16 6.03 2.54
CA TYR A 22 0.14 7.45 2.44
C TYR A 22 -1.09 8.30 2.77
N PHE A 23 -0.85 9.44 3.44
CA PHE A 23 -1.83 10.50 3.65
C PHE A 23 -1.19 11.85 3.32
N GLY A 24 -1.63 12.45 2.22
CA GLY A 24 -1.09 13.72 1.73
C GLY A 24 -1.68 14.96 2.42
N GLY A 25 -2.58 14.78 3.39
CA GLY A 25 -3.28 15.87 4.09
C GLY A 25 -4.34 16.55 3.21
N ASN A 26 -3.88 17.27 2.19
CA ASN A 26 -4.68 18.12 1.32
C ASN A 26 -4.27 18.04 -0.16
N PHE A 27 -3.22 17.28 -0.49
CA PHE A 27 -2.74 17.09 -1.86
C PHE A 27 -1.86 15.84 -1.96
N ILE A 28 -1.88 15.17 -3.12
CA ILE A 28 -0.94 14.08 -3.42
C ILE A 28 0.03 14.57 -4.52
N PRO A 29 1.34 14.72 -4.21
CA PRO A 29 2.33 15.19 -5.17
C PRO A 29 2.47 14.33 -6.43
N GLN A 30 2.88 14.97 -7.53
CA GLN A 30 3.07 14.27 -8.79
C GLN A 30 4.22 13.25 -8.72
N SER A 31 5.23 13.50 -7.89
CA SER A 31 6.29 12.53 -7.60
C SER A 31 5.73 11.25 -6.99
N VAL A 32 4.88 11.38 -5.95
CA VAL A 32 4.18 10.27 -5.29
C VAL A 32 3.29 9.53 -6.29
N ARG A 33 2.51 10.25 -7.11
CA ARG A 33 1.68 9.64 -8.17
C ARG A 33 2.48 8.85 -9.20
N ARG A 34 3.67 9.32 -9.57
CA ARG A 34 4.55 8.60 -10.50
C ARG A 34 5.22 7.40 -9.83
N CYS A 35 5.63 7.56 -8.58
CA CYS A 35 6.27 6.54 -7.76
C CYS A 35 5.41 5.27 -7.65
N ILE A 36 4.12 5.41 -7.34
CA ILE A 36 3.20 4.26 -7.22
C ILE A 36 2.87 3.55 -8.54
N LEU A 37 3.21 4.15 -9.68
CA LEU A 37 3.06 3.51 -11.00
C LEU A 37 4.30 2.70 -11.38
N THR A 38 5.41 2.90 -10.66
CA THR A 38 6.64 2.13 -10.88
C THR A 38 6.65 0.88 -10.02
N LYS A 39 7.19 -0.22 -10.56
CA LYS A 39 7.41 -1.44 -9.79
C LYS A 39 8.64 -1.26 -8.89
N PRO A 40 8.50 -1.26 -7.56
CA PRO A 40 9.63 -1.10 -6.66
C PRO A 40 10.46 -2.37 -6.55
N PHE A 41 11.72 -2.24 -6.12
CA PHE A 41 12.65 -3.36 -5.97
C PHE A 41 12.27 -4.34 -4.85
N PHE A 42 11.48 -3.89 -3.87
CA PHE A 42 11.00 -4.70 -2.76
C PHE A 42 9.76 -5.54 -3.12
N ASP A 43 9.12 -5.28 -4.26
CA ASP A 43 8.01 -6.09 -4.75
C ASP A 43 8.54 -7.40 -5.36
N ARG A 44 8.56 -8.43 -4.50
CA ARG A 44 9.06 -9.78 -4.83
C ARG A 44 8.01 -10.68 -5.51
N ASN A 45 6.80 -10.16 -5.81
CA ASN A 45 5.64 -10.93 -6.30
C ASN A 45 5.27 -12.14 -5.41
N MET A 46 5.53 -12.08 -4.09
CA MET A 46 5.10 -13.15 -3.18
C MET A 46 3.58 -13.20 -3.02
N ILE A 47 2.94 -12.03 -3.05
CA ILE A 47 1.49 -11.88 -3.11
C ILE A 47 1.12 -10.81 -4.13
N ASP A 48 -0.05 -10.94 -4.76
CA ASP A 48 -0.55 -9.96 -5.71
C ASP A 48 -1.23 -8.81 -4.95
N THR A 49 -0.66 -7.60 -5.06
CA THR A 49 -1.18 -6.41 -4.39
C THR A 49 -1.33 -5.26 -5.37
N THR A 50 -2.28 -4.39 -5.07
CA THR A 50 -2.56 -3.21 -5.89
C THR A 50 -2.57 -1.97 -5.03
N LEU A 51 -2.07 -0.86 -5.59
CA LEU A 51 -2.21 0.47 -4.99
C LEU A 51 -3.40 1.18 -5.60
N THR A 52 -4.20 1.82 -4.76
CA THR A 52 -5.31 2.67 -5.21
C THR A 52 -5.23 4.04 -4.57
N ILE A 53 -5.39 5.08 -5.39
CA ILE A 53 -5.46 6.46 -4.95
C ILE A 53 -6.90 6.80 -4.61
N ASP A 54 -7.11 7.35 -3.42
CA ASP A 54 -8.34 8.02 -3.01
C ASP A 54 -8.11 9.53 -3.13
N GLU A 55 -8.56 10.08 -4.26
CA GLU A 55 -8.39 11.50 -4.60
C GLU A 55 -9.22 12.42 -3.70
N GLU A 56 -10.36 11.95 -3.21
CA GLU A 56 -11.26 12.75 -2.37
C GLU A 56 -10.65 12.98 -0.99
N ASN A 57 -9.90 11.99 -0.48
CA ASN A 57 -9.30 12.03 0.86
C ASN A 57 -7.78 12.19 0.85
N PHE A 58 -7.15 12.35 -0.32
CA PHE A 58 -5.71 12.45 -0.51
C PHE A 58 -4.93 11.28 0.12
N LYS A 59 -5.43 10.05 -0.06
CA LYS A 59 -4.86 8.84 0.53
C LYS A 59 -4.43 7.85 -0.54
N ILE A 60 -3.45 7.02 -0.22
CA ILE A 60 -3.09 5.85 -1.02
C ILE A 60 -3.25 4.62 -0.16
N PHE A 61 -3.91 3.61 -0.72
CA PHE A 61 -4.16 2.34 -0.06
C PHE A 61 -3.47 1.21 -0.80
N LEU A 62 -2.80 0.34 -0.05
CA LEU A 62 -2.39 -0.99 -0.51
C LEU A 62 -3.57 -1.95 -0.30
N LYS A 63 -3.83 -2.77 -1.31
CA LYS A 63 -4.92 -3.75 -1.32
C LYS A 63 -4.40 -5.10 -1.76
N TYR A 64 -4.88 -6.13 -1.07
CA TYR A 64 -4.75 -7.53 -1.44
C TYR A 64 -6.14 -8.13 -1.62
N SER A 65 -6.29 -9.03 -2.57
CA SER A 65 -7.51 -9.82 -2.76
C SER A 65 -7.12 -11.26 -3.10
N GLY A 66 -7.65 -12.22 -2.36
CA GLY A 66 -7.36 -13.64 -2.55
C GLY A 66 -8.56 -14.50 -2.20
N THR A 67 -8.56 -15.76 -2.62
CA THR A 67 -9.63 -16.71 -2.31
C THR A 67 -9.42 -17.38 -0.96
N ILE A 68 -10.47 -17.48 -0.15
CA ILE A 68 -10.44 -18.14 1.18
C ILE A 68 -10.20 -19.63 1.03
N GLU A 69 -10.67 -20.25 -0.06
CA GLU A 69 -10.48 -21.69 -0.32
C GLU A 69 -9.01 -22.11 -0.40
N SER A 70 -8.12 -21.19 -0.79
CA SER A 70 -6.67 -21.41 -0.85
C SER A 70 -5.94 -21.10 0.47
N LEU A 71 -6.63 -20.59 1.50
CA LEU A 71 -6.01 -20.08 2.72
C LEU A 71 -6.28 -21.00 3.90
N ASN A 72 -5.30 -21.86 4.21
CA ASN A 72 -5.21 -22.45 5.55
C ASN A 72 -4.63 -21.43 6.54
N GLN A 73 -4.73 -21.69 7.84
CA GLN A 73 -4.29 -20.77 8.89
C GLN A 73 -2.83 -20.31 8.71
N ARG A 74 -1.94 -21.20 8.28
CA ARG A 74 -0.52 -20.88 8.08
C ARG A 74 -0.34 -19.97 6.87
N THR A 75 -0.95 -20.31 5.74
CA THR A 75 -0.89 -19.48 4.53
C THR A 75 -1.50 -18.09 4.76
N PHE A 76 -2.55 -17.99 5.57
CA PHE A 76 -3.11 -16.68 5.94
C PHE A 76 -2.11 -15.84 6.75
N ILE A 77 -1.40 -16.44 7.71
CA ILE A 77 -0.34 -15.76 8.47
C ILE A 77 0.78 -15.32 7.53
N ASP A 78 1.25 -16.21 6.64
CA ASP A 78 2.31 -15.89 5.68
C ASP A 78 1.89 -14.71 4.76
N VAL A 79 0.64 -14.70 4.28
CA VAL A 79 0.08 -13.60 3.47
C VAL A 79 -0.02 -12.31 4.28
N LEU A 80 -0.45 -12.37 5.54
CA LEU A 80 -0.57 -11.19 6.40
C LEU A 80 0.80 -10.59 6.73
N GLU A 81 1.80 -11.42 7.01
CA GLU A 81 3.18 -10.99 7.27
C GLU A 81 3.77 -10.32 6.02
N GLU A 82 3.63 -10.95 4.84
CA GLU A 82 4.12 -10.37 3.59
C GLU A 82 3.38 -9.07 3.24
N PHE A 83 2.05 -9.03 3.43
CA PHE A 83 1.27 -7.81 3.22
C PHE A 83 1.71 -6.69 4.17
N SER A 84 2.02 -7.01 5.43
CA SER A 84 2.52 -6.05 6.41
C SER A 84 3.88 -5.51 6.01
N TYR A 85 4.80 -6.38 5.59
CA TYR A 85 6.11 -6.00 5.06
C TYR A 85 5.99 -5.06 3.86
N LEU A 86 5.18 -5.42 2.86
CA LEU A 86 4.95 -4.58 1.68
C LEU A 86 4.34 -3.22 2.06
N ALA A 87 3.42 -3.18 3.03
CA ALA A 87 2.83 -1.93 3.50
C ALA A 87 3.87 -1.00 4.13
N GLU A 88 4.80 -1.53 4.92
CA GLU A 88 5.89 -0.75 5.52
C GLU A 88 6.88 -0.25 4.47
N GLU A 89 7.30 -1.10 3.53
CA GLU A 89 8.20 -0.71 2.44
C GLU A 89 7.57 0.36 1.54
N TRP A 90 6.29 0.23 1.20
CA TRP A 90 5.57 1.27 0.45
C TRP A 90 5.51 2.60 1.18
N LYS A 91 5.29 2.59 2.51
CA LYS A 91 5.31 3.82 3.32
C LYS A 91 6.66 4.51 3.23
N LEU A 92 7.75 3.77 3.47
CA LEU A 92 9.10 4.31 3.42
C LEU A 92 9.44 4.85 2.04
N PHE A 93 9.12 4.09 0.99
CA PHE A 93 9.39 4.48 -0.39
C PHE A 93 8.61 5.73 -0.80
N ILE A 94 7.32 5.81 -0.48
CA ILE A 94 6.52 7.00 -0.78
C ILE A 94 7.02 8.20 0.03
N ASP A 95 7.34 8.04 1.31
CA ASP A 95 7.85 9.12 2.18
C ASP A 95 9.19 9.69 1.66
N GLU A 96 10.08 8.86 1.11
CA GLU A 96 11.31 9.32 0.48
C GLU A 96 11.04 10.16 -0.77
N HIS A 97 10.09 9.73 -1.60
CA HIS A 97 9.71 10.43 -2.82
C HIS A 97 8.96 11.75 -2.53
N ASP A 98 8.12 11.79 -1.50
CA ASP A 98 7.42 12.99 -1.05
C ASP A 98 8.41 14.07 -0.56
N LYS A 99 9.40 13.66 0.25
CA LYS A 99 10.47 14.55 0.73
C LYS A 99 11.32 15.14 -0.41
N ASN A 100 11.53 14.39 -1.49
CA ASN A 100 12.30 14.88 -2.62
C ASN A 100 11.61 16.06 -3.33
N ASP A 101 10.28 16.13 -3.34
CA ASP A 101 9.55 17.29 -3.89
C ASP A 101 9.67 18.54 -3.00
N LEU A 102 9.82 18.38 -1.68
CA LEU A 102 10.04 19.50 -0.74
C LEU A 102 11.40 20.20 -0.96
N VAL A 103 12.39 19.51 -1.55
CA VAL A 103 13.71 20.10 -1.84
C VAL A 103 13.64 21.03 -3.06
N TYR A 104 12.82 20.71 -4.06
CA TYR A 104 12.70 21.52 -5.28
C TYR A 104 11.88 22.80 -5.12
N THR A 105 11.07 22.91 -4.06
CA THR A 105 10.18 24.07 -3.85
C THR A 105 10.80 25.22 -3.05
N ARG A 106 12.04 25.08 -2.54
CA ARG A 106 12.76 26.14 -1.79
C ARG A 106 13.64 27.07 -2.64
N VAL A 107 13.50 27.07 -3.96
CA VAL A 107 14.26 27.98 -4.83
C VAL A 107 13.34 28.98 -5.52
N LYS A 108 13.01 30.07 -4.81
CA LYS A 108 12.84 31.43 -5.35
C LYS A 108 12.66 32.45 -4.23
#